data_AF-A0A1G0DUJ7-F1
#
_entry.id   AF-A0A1G0DUJ7-F1
#
_cell.length_a   1.000
_cell.length_b   1.000
_cell.length_c   1.000
_cell.angle_alpha   90.00
_cell.angle_beta   90.00
_cell.angle_gamma   90.00
#
_symmetry.space_group_name_H-M   'P 1'
#
loop_
_entity.id
_entity.type
_entity.pdbx_description
1 polymer ?
#
loop_
_entity_poly.entity_id
_entity_poly.type
_entity_poly.pdbx_seq_one_letter_code
_entity_poly.pdbx_strand_id
1 'polypeptide(L)'
;MAKNLNDVLVALPPKRRAKVEQRAGELATLKDLRLAVEHTQQDLAASLGVGQDTISRIERRSDLLLSTLRRYVQAMGGELDLVARFPNRPPVLLDHIAQQPAAKGRSASTKLIGTRGKAMV
;
A
#
# COMPACT_ATOMS: atom_id res chain seq x y z
N MET A 1 0.92 -9.13 -35.54
CA MET A 1 0.04 -9.01 -34.36
C MET A 1 0.90 -9.10 -33.10
N ALA A 2 0.68 -8.21 -32.13
CA ALA A 2 1.40 -8.28 -30.85
C ALA A 2 0.94 -9.51 -30.08
N LYS A 3 1.87 -10.41 -29.71
CA LYS A 3 1.57 -11.56 -28.85
C LYS A 3 1.19 -11.04 -27.46
N ASN A 4 0.06 -11.48 -26.92
CA ASN A 4 -0.34 -11.12 -25.55
C ASN A 4 0.44 -11.99 -24.55
N LEU A 5 0.48 -11.58 -23.28
CA LEU A 5 1.26 -12.28 -22.24
C LEU A 5 0.83 -13.75 -22.08
N ASN A 6 -0.46 -14.04 -22.24
CA ASN A 6 -1.00 -15.40 -22.16
C ASN A 6 -0.50 -16.28 -23.31
N ASP A 7 -0.44 -15.76 -24.54
CA ASP A 7 0.07 -16.48 -25.71
C ASP A 7 1.55 -16.86 -25.52
N VAL A 8 2.32 -15.96 -24.88
CA VAL A 8 3.74 -16.20 -24.58
C VAL A 8 3.89 -17.24 -23.47
N LEU A 9 3.09 -17.16 -22.41
CA LEU A 9 3.13 -18.11 -21.31
C LEU A 9 2.73 -19.53 -21.74
N VAL A 10 1.70 -19.68 -22.58
CA VAL A 10 1.26 -20.98 -23.12
C VAL A 10 2.31 -21.58 -24.05
N ALA A 11 3.05 -20.75 -24.79
CA ALA A 11 4.11 -21.20 -25.69
C ALA A 11 5.42 -21.62 -24.97
N LEU A 12 5.54 -21.40 -23.66
CA LEU A 12 6.74 -21.77 -22.90
C LEU A 12 6.77 -23.28 -22.56
N PRO A 13 7.94 -23.94 -22.63
CA PRO A 13 8.10 -25.31 -22.15
C PRO A 13 7.74 -25.45 -20.66
N PRO A 14 7.20 -26.61 -20.22
CA PRO A 14 6.69 -26.79 -18.84
C PRO A 14 7.72 -26.46 -17.75
N LYS A 15 8.99 -26.83 -17.94
CA LYS A 15 10.09 -26.52 -17.01
C LYS A 15 10.37 -25.01 -16.92
N ARG A 16 10.20 -24.27 -18.02
CA ARG A 16 10.36 -22.81 -18.03
C ARG A 16 9.16 -22.12 -17.41
N ARG A 17 7.93 -22.61 -17.66
CA ARG A 17 6.72 -22.12 -16.99
C ARG A 17 6.81 -22.27 -15.47
N ALA A 18 7.13 -23.47 -14.97
CA ALA A 18 7.28 -23.70 -13.53
C ALA A 18 8.34 -22.79 -12.88
N LYS A 19 9.47 -22.53 -13.56
CA LYS A 19 10.50 -21.61 -13.07
C LYS A 19 10.07 -20.14 -13.09
N VAL A 20 9.25 -19.75 -14.08
CA VAL A 20 8.65 -18.41 -14.17
C VAL A 20 7.58 -18.24 -13.10
N GLU A 21 6.70 -19.22 -12.89
CA GLU A 21 5.67 -19.25 -11.84
C GLU A 21 6.30 -19.22 -10.45
N GLN A 22 7.34 -20.02 -10.21
CA GLN A 22 8.09 -20.01 -8.95
C GLN A 22 8.72 -18.63 -8.68
N ARG A 23 9.38 -18.03 -9.68
CA ARG A 23 9.96 -16.68 -9.55
C ARG A 23 8.93 -15.57 -9.48
N ALA A 24 7.77 -15.72 -10.12
CA ALA A 24 6.66 -14.78 -10.02
C ALA A 24 6.03 -14.84 -8.63
N GLY A 25 5.99 -16.02 -7.99
CA GLY A 25 5.61 -16.15 -6.58
C GLY A 25 6.60 -15.46 -5.62
N GLU A 26 7.86 -15.30 -6.02
CA GLU A 26 8.90 -14.58 -5.25
C GLU A 26 8.89 -13.07 -5.47
N LEU A 27 8.21 -12.57 -6.52
CA LEU A 27 8.20 -11.16 -6.93
C LEU A 27 6.76 -10.67 -7.13
N ALA A 28 6.14 -10.17 -6.07
CA ALA A 28 4.84 -9.50 -6.14
C ALA A 28 5.02 -7.97 -6.11
N THR A 29 4.44 -7.27 -7.08
CA THR A 29 4.29 -5.80 -6.99
C THR A 29 3.13 -5.44 -6.05
N LEU A 30 3.06 -4.18 -5.61
CA LEU A 30 1.91 -3.71 -4.82
C LEU A 30 0.58 -3.87 -5.57
N LYS A 31 0.61 -3.71 -6.89
CA LYS A 31 -0.56 -3.95 -7.74
C LYS A 31 -0.98 -5.42 -7.70
N ASP A 32 -0.02 -6.34 -7.76
CA ASP A 32 -0.31 -7.78 -7.73
C ASP A 32 -0.89 -8.17 -6.37
N LEU A 33 -0.32 -7.66 -5.27
CA LEU A 33 -0.86 -7.86 -3.92
C LEU A 33 -2.29 -7.34 -3.79
N ARG A 34 -2.56 -6.13 -4.27
CA ARG A 34 -3.89 -5.53 -4.25
C ARG A 34 -4.91 -6.37 -5.02
N LEU A 35 -4.55 -6.86 -6.20
CA LEU A 35 -5.44 -7.69 -7.02
C LEU A 35 -5.69 -9.06 -6.36
N ALA A 36 -4.69 -9.62 -5.66
CA ALA A 36 -4.83 -10.89 -4.94
C ALA A 36 -5.81 -10.82 -3.76
N VAL A 37 -6.01 -9.63 -3.18
CA VAL A 37 -7.02 -9.36 -2.14
C VAL A 37 -8.30 -8.72 -2.68
N GLU A 38 -8.51 -8.77 -4.01
CA GLU A 38 -9.72 -8.31 -4.70
C GLU A 38 -10.09 -6.82 -4.51
N HIS A 39 -9.11 -5.97 -4.19
CA HIS A 39 -9.33 -4.53 -4.07
C HIS A 39 -9.09 -3.78 -5.39
N THR A 40 -9.94 -2.82 -5.73
CA THR A 40 -9.66 -1.85 -6.80
C THR A 40 -8.76 -0.71 -6.30
N GLN A 41 -8.21 0.09 -7.22
CA GLN A 41 -7.50 1.31 -6.82
C GLN A 41 -8.42 2.33 -6.16
N GLN A 42 -9.72 2.31 -6.48
CA GLN A 42 -10.71 3.22 -5.91
C GLN A 42 -11.06 2.83 -4.47
N ASP A 43 -11.15 1.54 -4.18
CA ASP A 43 -11.41 1.04 -2.81
C ASP A 43 -10.27 1.44 -1.87
N LEU A 44 -9.02 1.24 -2.31
CA LEU A 44 -7.84 1.64 -1.56
C LEU A 44 -7.70 3.17 -1.42
N ALA A 45 -8.06 3.92 -2.46
CA ALA A 45 -8.07 5.37 -2.42
C ALA A 45 -9.07 5.89 -1.37
N ALA A 46 -10.27 5.30 -1.33
CA ALA A 46 -11.30 5.61 -0.33
C ALA A 46 -10.83 5.26 1.09
N SER A 47 -10.27 4.07 1.29
CA SER A 47 -9.73 3.62 2.58
C SER A 47 -8.61 4.53 3.11
N LEU A 48 -7.74 5.03 2.22
CA LEU A 48 -6.61 5.88 2.57
C LEU A 48 -6.93 7.38 2.61
N GLY A 49 -8.13 7.79 2.17
CA GLY A 49 -8.55 9.19 2.06
C GLY A 49 -7.76 9.98 1.01
N VAL A 50 -7.38 9.34 -0.10
CA VAL A 50 -6.57 9.92 -1.18
C VAL A 50 -7.24 9.74 -2.54
N GLY A 51 -6.71 10.35 -3.59
CA GLY A 51 -7.17 10.13 -4.96
C GLY A 51 -6.66 8.81 -5.56
N GLN A 52 -7.38 8.27 -6.54
CA GLN A 52 -6.95 7.08 -7.31
C GLN A 52 -5.60 7.31 -8.02
N ASP A 53 -5.33 8.54 -8.47
CA ASP A 53 -4.06 8.94 -9.07
C ASP A 53 -2.88 8.69 -8.11
N THR A 54 -3.09 8.91 -6.81
CA THR A 54 -2.10 8.71 -5.76
C THR A 54 -1.81 7.24 -5.56
N ILE A 55 -2.83 6.37 -5.60
CA ILE A 55 -2.67 4.91 -5.56
C ILE A 55 -1.86 4.42 -6.77
N SER A 56 -2.22 4.88 -7.97
CA SER A 56 -1.49 4.56 -9.21
C SER A 56 -0.02 4.98 -9.15
N ARG A 57 0.27 6.14 -8.55
CA ARG A 57 1.64 6.64 -8.36
C ARG A 57 2.41 5.79 -7.34
N ILE A 58 1.78 5.39 -6.23
CA ILE A 58 2.39 4.52 -5.22
C ILE A 58 2.78 3.17 -5.85
N GLU A 59 1.87 2.53 -6.60
CA GLU A 59 2.11 1.22 -7.24
C GLU A 59 3.23 1.23 -8.29
N ARG A 60 3.58 2.40 -8.84
CA ARG A 60 4.62 2.56 -9.88
C ARG A 60 5.98 3.01 -9.34
N ARG A 61 6.07 3.43 -8.07
CA ARG A 61 7.32 3.91 -7.48
C ARG A 61 8.22 2.73 -7.10
N SER A 62 9.52 2.87 -7.41
CA SER A 62 10.56 1.93 -6.99
C SER A 62 11.06 2.16 -5.56
N ASP A 63 10.79 3.34 -5.01
CA ASP A 63 11.17 3.72 -3.64
C ASP A 63 9.98 4.38 -2.92
N LEU A 64 9.74 3.94 -1.70
CA LEU A 64 8.61 4.34 -0.86
C LEU A 64 9.07 4.43 0.60
N LEU A 65 8.60 5.47 1.29
CA LEU A 65 8.70 5.50 2.75
C LEU A 65 8.00 4.28 3.32
N LEU A 66 8.63 3.62 4.30
CA LEU A 66 8.08 2.44 4.96
C LEU A 66 6.71 2.72 5.60
N SER A 67 6.48 3.94 6.08
CA SER A 67 5.18 4.37 6.59
C SER A 67 4.09 4.36 5.53
N THR A 68 4.42 4.72 4.29
CA THR A 68 3.47 4.69 3.16
C THR A 68 3.15 3.25 2.79
N LEU A 69 4.17 2.40 2.71
CA LEU A 69 4.01 0.97 2.43
C LEU A 69 3.13 0.29 3.51
N ARG A 70 3.38 0.60 4.79
CA ARG A 70 2.58 0.09 5.91
C ARG A 70 1.12 0.51 5.80
N ARG A 71 0.83 1.80 5.60
CA ARG A 71 -0.55 2.28 5.45
C ARG A 71 -1.25 1.61 4.27
N TYR A 72 -0.53 1.41 3.16
CA TYR A 72 -1.06 0.73 1.98
C TYR A 72 -1.43 -0.73 2.28
N VAL A 73 -0.54 -1.48 2.93
CA VAL A 73 -0.79 -2.88 3.34
C VAL A 73 -1.92 -2.97 4.37
N GLN A 74 -1.99 -2.06 5.34
CA GLN A 74 -3.07 -1.98 6.32
C GLN A 74 -4.43 -1.66 5.68
N ALA A 75 -4.45 -0.77 4.67
CA ALA A 75 -5.67 -0.46 3.93
C ALA A 75 -6.19 -1.64 3.08
N MET A 76 -5.32 -2.61 2.78
CA MET A 76 -5.68 -3.92 2.21
C MET A 76 -6.08 -4.96 3.27
N GLY A 77 -6.05 -4.61 4.56
CA GLY A 77 -6.33 -5.53 5.67
C GLY A 77 -5.14 -6.42 6.08
N GLY A 78 -3.92 -6.13 5.61
CA GLY A 78 -2.72 -6.87 5.94
C GLY A 78 -1.86 -6.22 7.02
N GLU A 79 -0.86 -6.96 7.48
CA GLU A 79 0.21 -6.47 8.37
C GLU A 79 1.56 -6.49 7.64
N LEU A 80 2.43 -5.52 7.96
CA LEU A 80 3.75 -5.41 7.36
C LEU A 80 4.84 -5.64 8.39
N ASP A 81 5.51 -6.78 8.25
CA ASP A 81 6.73 -7.12 8.98
C ASP A 81 7.97 -6.85 8.13
N LEU A 82 8.99 -6.28 8.77
CA LEU A 82 10.28 -6.04 8.13
C LEU A 82 11.29 -7.06 8.66
N VAL A 83 11.80 -7.90 7.75
CA VAL A 83 12.66 -9.04 8.13
C VAL A 83 14.05 -8.88 7.53
N ALA A 84 15.07 -8.87 8.39
CA ALA A 84 16.47 -8.93 8.00
C ALA A 84 16.95 -10.38 7.88
N ARG A 85 17.60 -10.74 6.77
CA ARG A 85 18.14 -12.08 6.52
C ARG A 85 19.67 -12.02 6.49
N PHE A 86 20.30 -13.01 7.12
CA PHE A 86 21.75 -13.15 7.20
C PHE A 86 22.12 -14.60 6.86
N PRO A 87 23.29 -14.85 6.25
CA PRO A 87 23.66 -16.20 5.81
C PRO A 87 23.82 -17.21 6.95
N ASN A 88 24.18 -16.75 8.15
CA ASN A 88 24.59 -17.62 9.27
C ASN A 88 23.64 -17.57 10.48
N ARG A 89 22.40 -17.10 10.30
CA ARG A 89 21.40 -17.07 11.39
C ARG A 89 19.98 -17.05 10.83
N PRO A 90 18.98 -17.43 11.66
CA PRO A 90 17.58 -17.29 11.29
C PRO A 90 17.21 -15.83 10.96
N PRO A 91 16.18 -15.61 10.11
CA PRO A 91 15.65 -14.29 9.83
C PRO A 91 15.25 -13.54 11.11
N VAL A 92 15.45 -12.23 11.13
CA VAL A 92 15.20 -11.38 12.30
C VAL A 92 14.14 -10.34 11.97
N LEU A 93 13.09 -10.27 12.78
CA LEU A 93 12.05 -9.25 12.67
C LEU A 93 12.54 -7.93 13.29
N LEU A 94 12.35 -6.83 12.55
CA LEU A 94 12.73 -5.47 12.98
C LEU A 94 11.53 -4.75 13.62
N ASP A 95 11.42 -4.82 14.94
CA ASP A 95 10.25 -4.35 15.71
C ASP A 95 10.12 -2.80 15.73
N HIS A 96 11.22 -2.06 15.87
CA HIS A 96 11.15 -0.61 16.13
C HIS A 96 10.99 0.30 14.89
N ILE A 97 10.99 -0.25 13.67
CA ILE A 97 10.90 0.57 12.43
C ILE A 97 9.42 0.78 12.02
N ALA A 98 8.47 0.31 12.84
CA ALA A 98 7.06 0.20 12.50
C ALA A 98 6.11 1.15 13.25
N GLN A 99 6.50 1.69 14.40
CA GLN A 99 5.58 2.41 15.28
C GLN A 99 5.61 3.91 14.96
N GLN A 100 4.62 4.40 14.22
CA GLN A 100 4.25 5.82 14.33
C GLN A 100 3.39 5.97 15.59
N PRO A 101 3.72 6.87 16.53
CA PRO A 101 2.81 7.19 17.61
C PRO A 101 1.52 7.71 16.98
N ALA A 102 0.38 7.16 17.39
CA ALA A 102 -0.94 7.58 16.93
C ALA A 102 -1.04 9.12 17.01
N ALA A 103 -1.30 9.76 15.88
CA ALA A 103 -1.47 11.21 15.83
C ALA A 103 -2.65 11.59 16.74
N LYS A 104 -2.36 12.20 17.89
CA LYS A 104 -3.37 12.83 18.75
C LYS A 104 -4.08 13.90 17.92
N GLY A 105 -5.37 13.69 17.66
CA GLY A 105 -6.19 14.59 16.87
C GLY A 105 -6.10 16.03 17.38
N ARG A 106 -5.79 16.96 16.47
CA ARG A 106 -5.95 18.40 16.72
C ARG A 106 -7.45 18.68 16.74
N SER A 107 -8.02 18.77 17.94
CA SER A 107 -9.40 19.20 18.16
C SER A 107 -9.62 20.56 17.51
N ALA A 108 -10.60 20.63 16.62
CA ALA A 108 -11.02 21.85 15.93
C ALA A 108 -11.55 22.87 16.94
N SER A 109 -10.85 24.00 17.07
CA SER A 109 -11.33 25.15 17.83
C SER A 109 -12.28 25.98 16.96
N THR A 110 -13.53 25.53 16.81
CA THR A 110 -14.61 26.39 16.31
C THR A 110 -15.08 27.27 17.46
N LYS A 111 -14.64 28.53 17.51
CA LYS A 111 -15.33 29.56 18.27
C LYS A 111 -15.89 30.61 17.30
N LEU A 112 -17.22 30.61 17.24
CA LEU A 112 -18.06 31.43 16.39
C LEU A 112 -17.78 32.92 16.56
N ILE A 113 -17.63 33.61 15.44
CA ILE A 113 -17.77 35.06 15.32
C ILE A 113 -19.27 35.35 15.30
N GLY A 114 -19.78 35.99 16.35
CA GLY A 114 -21.18 36.42 16.48
C GLY A 114 -21.24 37.88 16.90
N THR A 115 -21.55 38.73 15.93
CA THR A 115 -21.60 40.20 15.97
C THR A 115 -22.81 40.78 16.70
N ARG A 116 -22.56 41.89 17.42
CA ARG A 116 -23.42 43.09 17.60
C ARG A 116 -24.84 42.91 18.17
N GLY A 117 -24.97 43.10 19.48
CA GLY A 117 -26.21 43.57 20.12
C GLY A 117 -26.25 45.10 20.16
N LYS A 118 -27.18 45.69 19.40
CA LYS A 118 -27.63 47.09 19.58
C LYS A 118 -28.27 47.23 20.97
N ALA A 119 -27.82 48.22 21.75
CA ALA A 119 -28.60 48.71 22.88
C ALA A 119 -29.58 49.77 22.37
N MET A 120 -30.85 49.55 22.68
CA MET A 120 -31.95 50.51 22.57
C MET A 120 -32.52 50.65 23.98
N VAL A 121 -33.07 51.83 24.26
CA VAL A 121 -33.59 52.38 25.53
C VAL A 121 -32.55 53.11 26.38
#